data_AF-A0A5J4RUG9-F1
#
_entry.id   AF-A0A5J4RUG9-F1
#
_cell.length_a   1.000
_cell.length_b   1.000
_cell.length_c   1.000
_cell.angle_alpha   90.00
_cell.angle_beta   90.00
_cell.angle_gamma   90.00
#
_symmetry.space_group_name_H-M   'P 1'
#
loop_
_entity.id
_entity.type
_entity.pdbx_description
1 polymer ?
#
loop_
_entity_poly.entity_id
_entity_poly.type
_entity_poly.pdbx_seq_one_letter_code
_entity_poly.pdbx_strand_id
1 'polypeptide(L)'
;MGKSTNFSGQPLLNQLIFYLNGVKISKIAGKHSAEHYVKKFETRQHVVVMLFAVISGYQSVREVILGLLSNARKLSRLGLKFVVKRSTLSDANIRRKSVVLGDIYNEVYRQYASNLADSLLSKLDIKRLYGYGLNHHNAV
;
A
#
# COMPACT_ATOMS: atom_id res chain seq x y z
N MET A 1 -10.24 4.95 -30.02
CA MET A 1 -8.91 4.61 -29.44
C MET A 1 -8.84 5.18 -28.03
N GLY A 2 -9.07 4.34 -27.01
CA GLY A 2 -9.03 4.78 -25.60
C GLY A 2 -7.60 5.04 -25.17
N LYS A 3 -7.30 6.28 -24.75
CA LYS A 3 -6.00 6.61 -24.15
C LYS A 3 -5.88 5.81 -22.86
N SER A 4 -4.86 4.96 -22.75
CA SER A 4 -4.52 4.29 -21.50
C SER A 4 -4.20 5.34 -20.44
N THR A 5 -5.04 5.46 -19.41
CA THR A 5 -4.79 6.29 -18.22
C THR A 5 -3.81 5.64 -17.25
N ASN A 6 -3.11 4.59 -17.67
CA ASN A 6 -2.03 3.96 -16.92
C ASN A 6 -0.77 4.83 -17.05
N PHE A 7 -0.78 5.92 -16.28
CA PHE A 7 0.28 6.93 -16.24
C PHE A 7 1.58 6.32 -15.70
N SER A 8 2.53 6.03 -16.59
CA SER A 8 3.93 5.73 -16.25
C SER A 8 4.67 6.90 -15.57
N GLY A 9 4.07 8.11 -15.55
CA GLY A 9 4.58 9.30 -14.86
C GLY A 9 3.99 9.57 -13.47
N GLN A 10 2.97 8.82 -13.04
CA GLN A 10 2.41 9.00 -11.69
C GLN A 10 3.17 8.13 -10.68
N PRO A 11 3.56 8.66 -9.51
CA PRO A 11 4.21 7.86 -8.46
C PRO A 11 3.36 6.64 -8.08
N LEU A 12 4.00 5.47 -7.89
CA LEU A 12 3.32 4.21 -7.53
C LEU A 12 2.36 4.36 -6.35
N LEU A 13 2.77 5.11 -5.31
CA LEU A 13 1.91 5.40 -4.16
C LEU A 13 0.62 6.12 -4.55
N ASN A 14 0.66 7.05 -5.52
CA ASN A 14 -0.54 7.75 -5.98
C ASN A 14 -1.51 6.79 -6.70
N GLN A 15 -0.97 5.85 -7.49
CA GLN A 15 -1.78 4.83 -8.16
C GLN A 15 -2.47 3.91 -7.13
N LEU A 16 -1.77 3.50 -6.07
CA LEU A 16 -2.39 2.70 -5.00
C LEU A 16 -3.47 3.48 -4.23
N ILE A 17 -3.22 4.76 -3.94
CA ILE A 17 -4.21 5.63 -3.29
C ILE A 17 -5.45 5.81 -4.15
N PHE A 18 -5.29 5.86 -5.47
CA PHE A 18 -6.42 5.92 -6.40
C PHE A 18 -7.37 4.73 -6.21
N TYR A 19 -6.85 3.51 -6.10
CA TYR A 19 -7.69 2.32 -5.83
C TYR A 19 -8.40 2.39 -4.47
N LEU A 20 -7.76 2.99 -3.45
CA LEU A 20 -8.38 3.22 -2.14
C LEU A 20 -9.50 4.28 -2.15
N ASN A 21 -9.62 5.12 -3.19
CA ASN A 21 -10.73 6.07 -3.28
C ASN A 21 -12.08 5.38 -3.55
N GLY A 22 -12.06 4.21 -4.20
CA GLY A 22 -13.27 3.44 -4.47
C GLY A 22 -13.84 2.71 -3.25
N VAL A 23 -13.08 2.64 -2.16
CA VAL A 23 -13.39 1.84 -0.96
C VAL A 23 -13.91 2.71 0.19
N LYS A 24 -15.00 2.27 0.82
CA LYS A 24 -15.60 2.91 2.00
C LYS A 24 -14.82 2.58 3.28
N ILE A 25 -13.58 3.08 3.38
CA ILE A 25 -12.66 2.80 4.51
C ILE A 25 -13.29 3.17 5.87
N SER A 26 -14.03 4.27 5.96
CA SER A 26 -14.71 4.68 7.20
C SER A 26 -15.74 3.64 7.68
N LYS A 27 -16.46 2.99 6.77
CA LYS A 27 -17.41 1.91 7.11
C LYS A 27 -16.68 0.70 7.70
N ILE A 28 -15.56 0.31 7.09
CA ILE A 28 -14.74 -0.81 7.58
C ILE A 28 -14.13 -0.46 8.94
N ALA A 29 -13.60 0.76 9.08
CA ALA A 29 -13.04 1.25 10.33
C ALA A 29 -14.07 1.26 11.47
N GLY A 30 -15.31 1.69 11.19
CA GLY A 30 -16.42 1.66 12.13
C GLY A 30 -16.80 0.25 12.59
N LYS A 31 -16.83 -0.73 11.69
CA LYS A 31 -17.09 -2.15 12.02
C LYS A 31 -16.09 -2.72 13.05
N HIS A 32 -14.85 -2.24 13.01
CA HIS A 32 -13.77 -2.69 13.89
C HIS A 32 -13.48 -1.74 15.05
N SER A 33 -14.28 -0.70 15.25
CA SER A 33 -14.03 0.38 16.23
C SER A 33 -12.61 0.98 16.11
N ALA A 34 -12.05 1.01 14.89
CA ALA A 34 -10.66 1.40 14.62
C ALA A 34 -10.39 2.91 14.77
N GLU A 35 -11.45 3.69 14.96
CA GLU A 35 -11.42 5.14 15.16
C GLU A 35 -11.70 5.55 16.62
N HIS A 36 -11.85 4.59 17.53
CA HIS A 36 -12.04 4.88 18.94
C HIS A 36 -10.85 5.69 19.50
N TYR A 37 -11.15 6.83 20.13
CA TYR A 37 -10.17 7.83 20.61
C TYR A 37 -9.29 8.49 19.54
N VAL A 38 -9.59 8.31 18.25
CA VAL A 38 -8.81 8.91 17.16
C VAL A 38 -9.33 10.31 16.85
N LYS A 39 -8.47 11.32 16.98
CA LYS A 39 -8.84 12.72 16.72
C LYS A 39 -8.46 13.24 15.33
N LYS A 40 -7.31 12.81 14.80
CA LYS A 40 -6.72 13.38 13.57
C LYS A 40 -6.12 12.37 12.62
N PHE A 41 -5.52 11.28 13.14
CA PHE A 41 -4.83 10.27 12.35
C PHE A 41 -5.76 9.08 12.07
N GLU A 42 -6.72 9.26 11.19
CA GLU A 42 -7.76 8.28 10.84
C GLU A 42 -7.21 7.03 10.14
N THR A 43 -8.05 5.99 10.05
CA THR A 43 -7.69 4.71 9.42
C THR A 43 -7.21 4.89 7.98
N ARG A 44 -7.84 5.79 7.23
CA ARG A 44 -7.45 6.10 5.84
C ARG A 44 -6.01 6.61 5.75
N GLN A 45 -5.63 7.56 6.60
CA GLN A 45 -4.27 8.11 6.61
C GLN A 45 -3.26 7.06 7.09
N HIS A 46 -3.66 6.21 8.03
CA HIS A 46 -2.82 5.11 8.50
C HIS A 46 -2.53 4.09 7.41
N VAL A 47 -3.53 3.71 6.60
CA VAL A 47 -3.32 2.85 5.41
C VAL A 47 -2.32 3.49 4.45
N VAL A 48 -2.46 4.78 4.16
CA VAL A 48 -1.52 5.51 3.28
C VAL A 48 -0.08 5.47 3.84
N VAL A 49 0.09 5.67 5.15
CA VAL A 49 1.41 5.59 5.80
C VAL A 49 1.98 4.17 5.75
N MET A 50 1.15 3.14 5.96
CA MET A 50 1.58 1.74 5.88
C MET A 50 2.00 1.36 4.45
N LEU A 51 1.24 1.78 3.43
CA LEU A 51 1.62 1.58 2.03
C LEU A 51 2.93 2.31 1.68
N PHE A 52 3.08 3.55 2.12
CA PHE A 52 4.33 4.29 1.95
C PHE A 52 5.52 3.58 2.58
N ALA A 53 5.35 3.03 3.79
CA ALA A 53 6.38 2.27 4.48
C ALA A 53 6.79 1.00 3.70
N VAL A 54 5.81 0.22 3.22
CA VAL A 54 6.06 -1.01 2.46
C VAL A 54 6.75 -0.72 1.14
N ILE A 55 6.27 0.25 0.35
CA ILE A 55 6.88 0.62 -0.94
C ILE A 55 8.30 1.15 -0.76
N SER A 56 8.57 1.83 0.35
CA SER A 56 9.89 2.40 0.64
C SER A 56 10.84 1.40 1.34
N GLY A 57 10.36 0.19 1.67
CA GLY A 57 11.15 -0.83 2.36
C GLY A 57 11.51 -0.48 3.80
N TYR A 58 10.77 0.42 4.47
CA TYR A 58 11.06 0.81 5.85
C TYR A 58 10.63 -0.29 6.83
N GLN A 59 11.54 -0.64 7.74
CA GLN A 59 11.32 -1.75 8.68
C GLN A 59 11.06 -1.26 10.12
N SER A 60 11.30 0.02 10.40
CA SER A 60 11.08 0.60 11.72
C SER A 60 10.18 1.84 11.69
N VAL A 61 9.48 2.09 12.79
CA VAL A 61 8.68 3.33 12.97
C VAL A 61 9.55 4.57 12.80
N ARG A 62 10.83 4.52 13.21
CA ARG A 62 11.75 5.66 13.08
C ARG A 62 12.03 5.97 11.60
N GLU A 63 12.34 4.96 10.79
CA GLU A 63 12.56 5.11 9.35
C GLU A 63 11.31 5.64 8.65
N VAL A 64 10.12 5.11 9.00
CA VAL A 64 8.86 5.61 8.44
C VAL A 64 8.69 7.10 8.73
N ILE A 65 8.90 7.52 9.98
CA ILE A 65 8.77 8.93 10.35
C ILE A 65 9.80 9.81 9.62
N LEU A 66 11.05 9.35 9.52
CA LEU A 66 12.09 10.07 8.78
C LEU A 66 11.73 10.20 7.29
N GLY A 67 11.25 9.12 6.67
CA GLY A 67 10.79 9.12 5.28
C GLY A 67 9.58 10.02 5.05
N LEU A 68 8.62 10.04 5.99
CA LEU A 68 7.46 10.93 5.95
C LEU A 68 7.88 12.40 6.02
N LEU A 69 8.84 12.74 6.89
CA LEU A 69 9.39 14.10 7.01
C LEU A 69 10.10 14.53 5.73
N SER A 70 10.99 13.68 5.20
CA SER A 70 11.72 13.95 3.95
C SER A 70 10.79 14.11 2.75
N ASN A 71 9.60 13.50 2.77
CA ASN A 71 8.62 13.55 1.69
C ASN A 71 7.35 14.34 2.04
N ALA A 72 7.35 15.15 3.11
CA ALA A 72 6.14 15.78 3.65
C ALA A 72 5.35 16.58 2.61
N ARG A 73 6.03 17.37 1.77
CA ARG A 73 5.39 18.14 0.68
C ARG A 73 4.71 17.24 -0.35
N LYS A 74 5.35 16.12 -0.73
CA LYS A 74 4.78 15.19 -1.72
C LYS A 74 3.56 14.49 -1.14
N LEU A 75 3.64 14.04 0.11
CA LEU A 75 2.60 13.31 0.82
C LEU A 75 1.40 14.19 1.20
N SER A 76 1.60 15.48 1.42
CA SER A 76 0.52 16.45 1.65
C SER A 76 -0.48 16.47 0.49
N ARG A 77 0.03 16.44 -0.76
CA ARG A 77 -0.79 16.33 -1.98
C ARG A 77 -1.53 14.99 -2.11
N LEU A 78 -1.09 13.97 -1.39
CA LEU A 78 -1.66 12.62 -1.38
C LEU A 78 -2.63 12.39 -0.21
N GLY A 79 -2.99 13.45 0.53
CA GLY A 79 -4.01 13.40 1.59
C GLY A 79 -3.46 13.32 3.02
N LEU A 80 -2.14 13.29 3.22
CA LEU A 80 -1.54 13.43 4.55
C LEU A 80 -1.40 14.92 4.92
N LYS A 81 -2.48 15.50 5.44
CA LYS A 81 -2.58 16.94 5.75
C LYS A 81 -1.68 17.42 6.90
N PHE A 82 -1.04 16.52 7.63
CA PHE A 82 -0.16 16.85 8.74
C PHE A 82 1.00 15.85 8.86
N VAL A 83 2.06 16.28 9.54
CA VAL A 83 3.21 15.44 9.85
C VAL A 83 2.83 14.50 11.01
N VAL A 84 2.85 13.19 10.73
CA VAL A 84 2.57 12.16 11.74
C VAL A 84 3.72 12.11 12.74
N LYS A 85 3.40 12.16 14.04
CA LYS A 85 4.39 11.99 15.11
C LYS A 85 4.68 10.51 15.34
N ARG A 86 5.90 10.18 15.77
CA ARG A 86 6.31 8.80 16.10
C ARG A 86 5.35 8.12 17.09
N SER A 87 4.99 8.81 18.16
CA SER A 87 4.06 8.29 19.17
C SER A 87 2.68 8.02 18.58
N THR A 88 2.16 8.92 17.74
CA THR A 88 0.87 8.75 17.05
C THR A 88 0.87 7.54 16.12
N LEU A 89 1.93 7.31 15.36
CA LEU A 89 2.05 6.14 14.49
C LEU A 89 2.16 4.85 15.30
N SER A 90 2.96 4.85 16.36
CA SER A 90 3.12 3.70 17.26
C SER A 90 1.80 3.32 17.94
N ASP A 91 1.09 4.31 18.45
CA ASP A 91 -0.21 4.16 19.11
C ASP A 91 -1.28 3.66 18.15
N ALA A 92 -1.29 4.16 16.91
CA ALA A 92 -2.14 3.64 15.84
C ALA A 92 -1.85 2.17 15.49
N ASN A 93 -0.56 1.78 15.42
CA ASN A 93 -0.17 0.39 15.17
C ASN A 93 -0.61 -0.56 16.28
N ILE A 94 -0.60 -0.10 17.54
CA ILE A 94 -1.06 -0.90 18.69
C ILE A 94 -2.58 -1.04 18.68
N ARG A 95 -3.31 0.06 18.49
CA ARG A 95 -4.77 0.07 18.62
C ARG A 95 -5.49 -0.55 17.43
N ARG A 96 -4.98 -0.37 16.20
CA ARG A 96 -5.65 -0.88 14.99
C ARG A 96 -5.13 -2.27 14.66
N LYS A 97 -5.99 -3.26 14.89
CA LYS A 97 -5.72 -4.65 14.52
C LYS A 97 -5.45 -4.74 13.02
N SER A 98 -4.51 -5.61 12.64
CA SER A 98 -4.16 -5.89 11.25
C SER A 98 -5.35 -6.32 10.39
N VAL A 99 -6.38 -6.94 11.01
CA VAL A 99 -7.65 -7.31 10.36
C VAL A 99 -8.32 -6.13 9.66
N VAL A 100 -8.20 -4.89 10.19
CA VAL A 100 -8.76 -3.70 9.54
C VAL A 100 -8.10 -3.46 8.18
N LEU A 101 -6.77 -3.59 8.11
CA LEU A 101 -6.02 -3.46 6.86
C LEU A 101 -6.35 -4.60 5.90
N GLY A 102 -6.49 -5.82 6.41
CA GLY A 102 -6.90 -6.99 5.63
C GLY A 102 -8.28 -6.84 5.01
N ASP A 103 -9.26 -6.35 5.77
CA ASP A 103 -10.62 -6.09 5.26
C ASP A 103 -10.64 -4.98 4.20
N ILE A 104 -9.83 -3.92 4.38
CA ILE A 104 -9.65 -2.87 3.37
C ILE A 104 -9.04 -3.45 2.09
N TYR A 105 -7.98 -4.25 2.22
CA TYR A 105 -7.37 -4.94 1.08
C TYR A 105 -8.37 -5.83 0.36
N ASN A 106 -9.13 -6.64 1.09
CA ASN A 106 -10.13 -7.53 0.49
C ASN A 106 -11.24 -6.78 -0.22
N GLU A 107 -11.63 -5.60 0.28
CA GLU A 107 -12.61 -4.74 -0.39
C GLU A 107 -12.07 -4.15 -1.69
N VAL A 108 -10.82 -3.64 -1.68
CA VAL A 108 -10.13 -3.21 -2.91
C VAL A 108 -10.05 -4.39 -3.89
N TYR A 109 -9.60 -5.55 -3.42
CA TYR A 109 -9.45 -6.74 -4.25
C TYR A 109 -10.78 -7.13 -4.88
N ARG A 110 -11.87 -7.26 -4.11
CA ARG A 110 -13.20 -7.57 -4.66
C ARG A 110 -13.65 -6.58 -5.73
N GLN A 111 -13.35 -5.29 -5.56
CA GLN A 111 -13.76 -4.25 -6.49
C GLN A 111 -12.99 -4.27 -7.81
N TYR A 112 -11.71 -4.63 -7.78
CA TYR A 112 -10.83 -4.55 -8.95
C TYR A 112 -10.33 -5.91 -9.46
N ALA A 113 -10.69 -7.02 -8.81
CA ALA A 113 -10.20 -8.37 -9.13
C ALA A 113 -10.43 -8.76 -10.59
N SER A 114 -11.57 -8.39 -11.18
CA SER A 114 -11.87 -8.67 -12.59
C SER A 114 -10.96 -7.94 -13.57
N ASN A 115 -10.34 -6.83 -13.13
CA ASN A 115 -9.48 -5.98 -13.95
C ASN A 115 -7.98 -6.20 -13.63
N LEU A 116 -7.69 -6.86 -12.51
CA LEU A 116 -6.34 -7.32 -12.22
C LEU A 116 -6.04 -8.46 -13.18
N ALA A 117 -4.97 -8.31 -13.97
CA ALA A 117 -4.60 -9.30 -14.96
C ALA A 117 -4.46 -10.68 -14.29
N ASP A 118 -5.28 -11.64 -14.72
CA ASP A 118 -5.25 -13.04 -14.25
C ASP A 118 -4.01 -13.79 -14.76
N SER A 119 -3.19 -13.11 -15.59
CA SER A 119 -1.85 -13.52 -15.95
C SER A 119 -0.87 -13.28 -14.80
N LEU A 120 -1.12 -13.94 -13.66
CA LEU A 120 0.00 -14.51 -12.92
C LEU A 120 0.76 -15.35 -13.95
N LEU A 121 2.04 -15.02 -14.20
CA LEU A 121 2.91 -15.86 -15.02
C LEU A 121 2.66 -17.31 -14.62
N SER A 122 2.26 -18.15 -15.59
CA SER A 122 2.03 -19.56 -15.31
C SER A 122 3.27 -20.10 -14.59
N LYS A 123 3.13 -21.13 -13.74
CA LYS A 123 4.31 -21.82 -13.19
C LYS A 123 5.34 -22.15 -14.28
N LEU A 124 4.86 -22.39 -15.51
CA LEU A 124 5.69 -22.58 -16.69
C LEU A 124 6.45 -21.32 -17.13
N ASP A 125 5.81 -20.16 -17.12
CA ASP A 125 6.43 -18.89 -17.50
C ASP A 125 7.42 -18.41 -16.43
N ILE A 126 7.12 -18.63 -15.14
CA ILE A 126 8.07 -18.41 -14.04
C ILE A 126 9.28 -19.35 -14.18
N LYS A 127 9.04 -20.63 -14.49
CA LYS A 127 10.12 -21.61 -14.73
C LYS A 127 10.95 -21.24 -15.96
N ARG A 128 10.38 -20.63 -17.00
CA ARG A 128 11.15 -20.11 -18.14
C ARG A 128 11.93 -18.84 -17.76
N LEU A 129 11.36 -17.95 -16.96
CA LEU A 129 12.02 -16.72 -16.55
C LEU A 129 13.24 -16.96 -15.65
N TYR A 130 13.15 -17.95 -14.74
CA TYR A 130 14.19 -18.25 -13.74
C TYR A 130 14.96 -19.56 -13.99
N GLY A 131 14.44 -20.47 -14.83
CA GLY A 131 15.03 -21.79 -15.08
C GLY A 131 16.06 -21.85 -16.21
N TYR A 132 16.25 -20.77 -16.98
CA TYR A 132 17.32 -20.69 -18.00
C TYR A 132 18.69 -20.30 -17.42
N GLY A 133 18.80 -20.03 -16.12
CA GLY A 133 20.04 -19.56 -15.48
C GLY A 133 21.00 -20.64 -14.95
N LEU A 134 20.71 -21.94 -15.10
CA LEU A 134 21.50 -23.01 -14.44
C LEU A 134 22.06 -24.11 -15.36
N ASN A 135 21.97 -23.98 -16.69
CA ASN A 135 22.46 -25.01 -17.62
C ASN A 135 23.68 -24.55 -18.47
N HIS A 136 24.60 -23.77 -17.90
CA HIS A 136 25.87 -23.41 -18.57
C HIS A 136 27.14 -23.70 -17.74
N HIS A 137 27.12 -24.73 -16.90
CA HIS A 137 28.36 -25.31 -16.36
C HIS A 137 28.29 -26.84 -16.41
N ASN A 138 28.61 -27.40 -17.57
CA ASN A 138 29.34 -28.67 -17.72
C ASN A 138 29.55 -28.93 -19.21
N ALA A 139 30.64 -28.36 -19.72
CA ALA A 139 31.27 -28.77 -20.97
C ALA A 139 32.74 -28.33 -20.94
N VAL A 140 33.55 -29.02 -20.11
CA VAL A 140 34.92 -29.50 -20.40
C VAL A 140 35.16 -30.70 -19.49
#